data_AF-A0A963X586-F1
#
_entry.id   AF-A0A963X586-F1
#
_cell.length_a   1.000
_cell.length_b   1.000
_cell.length_c   1.000
_cell.angle_alpha   90.00
_cell.angle_beta   90.00
_cell.angle_gamma   90.00
#
_symmetry.space_group_name_H-M   'P 1'
#
loop_
_entity.id
_entity.type
_entity.pdbx_description
1 polymer ?
#
loop_
_entity_poly.entity_id
_entity_poly.type
_entity_poly.pdbx_seq_one_letter_code
_entity_poly.pdbx_strand_id
1 'polypeptide(L)'
;MRTAGSSESAHADRALSDLRFLTGTKERPMRCPFCGCEDTQVKDSRSAEDGSSIRRRRQCAACSGRFTTFERVQLRELVVVKSSGRKEVFDRDKLMRSVQISL
;
A
#
# COMPACT_ATOMS: atom_id res chain seq x y z
N MET A 1 44.05 -11.12 -28.65
CA MET A 1 43.83 -11.34 -27.20
C MET A 1 42.33 -11.36 -26.93
N ARG A 2 41.81 -12.50 -26.45
CA ARG A 2 40.46 -12.66 -25.84
C ARG A 2 40.53 -12.08 -24.42
N THR A 3 39.55 -11.37 -23.85
CA THR A 3 38.25 -11.80 -23.29
C THR A 3 37.36 -10.54 -23.08
N ALA A 4 36.10 -10.46 -23.50
CA ALA A 4 34.88 -10.96 -22.84
C ALA A 4 34.64 -10.45 -21.40
N GLY A 5 33.53 -9.72 -21.20
CA GLY A 5 32.65 -9.86 -20.03
C GLY A 5 32.85 -8.90 -18.84
N SER A 6 31.87 -8.01 -18.63
CA SER A 6 31.34 -7.65 -17.30
C SER A 6 30.10 -6.76 -17.44
N SER A 7 29.06 -7.33 -18.04
CA SER A 7 27.67 -6.91 -17.85
C SER A 7 27.18 -7.49 -16.52
N GLU A 8 27.55 -6.89 -15.39
CA GLU A 8 27.30 -7.50 -14.07
C GLU A 8 26.85 -6.49 -13.02
N SER A 9 25.97 -5.55 -13.40
CA SER A 9 25.31 -4.63 -12.46
C SER A 9 23.78 -4.67 -12.49
N ALA A 10 23.18 -5.63 -13.21
CA ALA A 10 21.72 -5.76 -13.35
C ALA A 10 21.06 -6.74 -12.35
N HIS A 11 21.76 -7.14 -11.28
CA HIS A 11 21.26 -8.15 -10.33
C HIS A 11 20.98 -7.66 -8.90
N ALA A 12 21.22 -6.37 -8.60
CA ALA A 12 20.99 -5.84 -7.25
C ALA A 12 19.61 -5.20 -7.01
N ASP A 13 18.69 -5.23 -7.98
CA ASP A 13 17.39 -4.54 -7.90
C ASP A 13 16.18 -5.46 -7.65
N ARG A 14 16.43 -6.76 -7.43
CA ARG A 14 15.38 -7.79 -7.34
C ARG A 14 15.01 -8.18 -5.90
N ALA A 15 15.71 -7.65 -4.89
CA ALA A 15 15.50 -8.00 -3.48
C ALA A 15 14.63 -6.99 -2.70
N LEU A 16 14.24 -5.86 -3.30
CA LEU A 16 13.36 -4.86 -2.68
C LEU A 16 11.88 -5.01 -3.05
N SER A 17 11.54 -5.94 -3.97
CA SER A 17 10.14 -6.27 -4.30
C SER A 17 9.47 -7.17 -3.25
N ASP A 18 10.25 -7.89 -2.44
CA ASP A 18 9.75 -9.01 -1.63
C ASP A 18 9.37 -8.62 -0.18
N LEU A 19 9.72 -7.41 0.27
CA LEU A 19 9.25 -6.88 1.56
C LEU A 19 7.80 -6.35 1.55
N ARG A 20 7.10 -6.44 0.41
CA ARG A 20 5.68 -6.07 0.27
C ARG A 20 4.70 -7.15 0.78
N PHE A 21 5.20 -8.30 1.22
CA PHE A 21 4.37 -9.49 1.48
C PHE A 21 3.80 -9.62 2.92
N LEU A 22 4.26 -8.86 3.91
CA LEU A 22 3.81 -9.04 5.31
C LEU A 22 2.64 -8.14 5.75
N THR A 23 2.25 -7.16 4.95
CA THR A 23 1.02 -6.39 5.16
C THR A 23 0.13 -6.61 3.95
N GLY A 24 -1.00 -7.30 4.08
CA GLY A 24 -1.94 -7.65 3.00
C GLY A 24 -2.61 -6.47 2.28
N THR A 25 -1.92 -5.37 2.03
CA THR A 25 -2.31 -4.30 1.13
C THR A 25 -2.00 -4.72 -0.30
N LYS A 26 -2.89 -5.48 -0.92
CA LYS A 26 -2.91 -5.59 -2.38
C LYS A 26 -3.16 -4.17 -2.91
N GLU A 27 -2.09 -3.44 -3.22
CA GLU A 27 -2.14 -2.10 -3.79
C GLU A 27 -2.89 -2.22 -5.12
N ARG A 28 -4.19 -1.91 -5.12
CA ARG A 28 -4.95 -1.84 -6.37
C ARG A 28 -4.36 -0.69 -7.18
N PRO A 29 -4.10 -0.88 -8.50
CA PRO A 29 -3.59 0.19 -9.33
C PRO A 29 -4.58 1.37 -9.32
N MET A 30 -4.06 2.58 -9.14
CA MET A 30 -4.90 3.79 -9.17
C MET A 30 -5.34 4.06 -10.61
N ARG A 31 -6.65 4.08 -10.84
CA ARG A 31 -7.23 4.34 -12.16
C ARG A 31 -7.16 5.83 -12.50
N CYS A 32 -6.87 6.10 -13.77
CA CYS A 32 -6.89 7.45 -14.31
C CYS A 32 -8.32 8.01 -14.27
N PRO A 33 -8.55 9.20 -13.67
CA PRO A 33 -9.88 9.79 -13.57
C PRO A 33 -10.42 10.28 -14.93
N PHE A 34 -9.56 10.38 -15.96
CA PHE A 34 -9.95 10.88 -17.28
C PHE A 34 -10.37 9.78 -18.25
N CYS A 35 -9.73 8.61 -18.21
CA CYS A 35 -9.96 7.53 -19.18
C CYS A 35 -10.06 6.13 -18.56
N GLY A 36 -9.94 5.99 -17.23
CA GLY A 36 -10.06 4.71 -16.54
C GLY A 36 -8.85 3.76 -16.65
N CYS A 37 -7.80 4.15 -17.40
CA CYS A 37 -6.54 3.40 -17.54
C CYS A 37 -5.96 3.07 -16.15
N GLU A 38 -5.48 1.84 -15.92
CA GLU A 38 -4.77 1.47 -14.69
C GLU A 38 -3.28 1.84 -14.73
N ASP A 39 -2.73 2.04 -15.94
CA ASP A 39 -1.34 2.41 -16.16
C ASP A 39 -1.11 3.91 -15.92
N THR A 40 -0.73 4.23 -14.68
CA THR A 40 -0.44 5.59 -14.24
C THR A 40 0.92 5.66 -13.55
N GLN A 41 1.76 6.58 -14.00
CA GLN A 41 3.12 6.74 -13.48
C GLN A 41 3.17 7.88 -12.46
N VAL A 42 3.80 7.64 -11.30
CA VAL A 42 4.10 8.68 -10.31
C VAL A 42 5.25 9.54 -10.84
N LYS A 43 5.05 10.86 -10.89
CA LYS A 43 6.04 11.84 -11.37
C LYS A 43 6.63 12.70 -10.26
N ASP A 44 5.88 12.92 -9.19
CA ASP A 44 6.30 13.68 -8.01
C ASP A 44 5.66 13.05 -6.77
N SER A 45 6.41 12.93 -5.68
CA SER A 45 5.93 12.39 -4.40
C SER A 45 6.53 13.21 -3.26
N ARG A 46 5.68 13.74 -2.39
CA ARG A 46 6.09 14.55 -1.24
C ARG A 46 5.11 14.41 -0.08
N SER A 47 5.59 14.70 1.13
CA SER A 47 4.74 14.87 2.30
C SER A 47 3.80 16.07 2.12
N ALA A 48 2.64 15.98 2.75
CA ALA A 48 1.63 17.03 2.85
C ALA A 48 0.94 16.94 4.23
N GLU A 49 0.12 17.94 4.57
CA GLU A 49 -0.62 18.01 5.86
C GLU A 49 0.30 17.73 7.06
N ASP A 50 1.41 18.48 7.16
CA ASP A 50 2.43 18.35 8.22
C ASP A 50 2.97 16.92 8.41
N GLY A 51 3.05 16.16 7.32
CA GLY A 51 3.56 14.79 7.31
C GLY A 51 2.50 13.72 7.53
N SER A 52 1.25 14.09 7.78
CA SER A 52 0.14 13.13 7.96
C SER A 52 -0.38 12.53 6.65
N SER A 53 0.03 13.07 5.50
CA SER A 53 -0.33 12.53 4.18
C SER A 53 0.80 12.59 3.16
N ILE A 54 0.69 11.74 2.13
CA ILE A 54 1.59 11.73 0.98
C ILE A 54 0.83 12.20 -0.25
N ARG A 55 1.25 13.32 -0.83
CA ARG A 55 0.74 13.83 -2.10
C ARG A 55 1.59 13.29 -3.25
N ARG A 56 0.94 12.66 -4.24
CA ARG A 56 1.60 12.17 -5.46
C ARG A 56 0.99 12.77 -6.72
N ARG A 57 1.81 13.32 -7.61
CA ARG A 57 1.40 13.73 -8.98
C ARG A 57 1.58 12.55 -9.92
N ARG A 58 0.51 12.13 -10.59
CA ARG A 58 0.48 11.01 -11.52
C ARG A 58 0.23 11.48 -12.95
N GLN A 59 0.69 10.70 -13.92
CA GLN A 59 0.41 10.87 -15.35
C GLN A 59 -0.07 9.55 -15.95
N CYS A 60 -1.22 9.53 -16.64
CA CYS A 60 -1.69 8.33 -17.37
C CYS A 60 -0.87 8.13 -18.65
N ALA A 61 -0.47 6.89 -18.93
CA ALA A 61 0.23 6.54 -20.16
C ALA A 61 -0.66 6.63 -21.41
N ALA A 62 -1.96 6.32 -21.27
CA ALA A 62 -2.90 6.26 -22.39
C ALA A 62 -3.40 7.64 -22.86
N CYS A 63 -3.81 8.53 -21.94
CA CYS A 63 -4.38 9.83 -22.30
C CYS A 63 -3.47 11.02 -21.98
N SER A 64 -2.26 10.80 -21.45
CA SER A 64 -1.31 11.82 -20.99
C SER A 64 -1.79 12.76 -19.87
N GLY A 65 -3.03 12.58 -19.40
CA GLY A 65 -3.65 13.38 -18.33
C GLY A 65 -2.87 13.31 -17.02
N ARG A 66 -2.69 14.47 -16.38
CA ARG A 66 -1.99 14.62 -15.09
C ARG A 66 -2.97 14.88 -13.96
N PHE A 67 -2.82 14.18 -12.85
CA PHE A 67 -3.70 14.31 -11.68
C PHE A 67 -2.93 14.12 -10.37
N THR A 68 -3.53 14.50 -9.25
CA THR A 68 -2.93 14.39 -7.91
C THR A 68 -3.70 13.38 -7.09
N THR A 69 -3.00 12.50 -6.37
CA THR A 69 -3.59 11.58 -5.39
C THR A 69 -3.00 11.87 -4.00
N PHE A 70 -3.81 11.69 -2.96
CA PHE A 70 -3.37 11.78 -1.58
C PHE A 70 -3.52 10.42 -0.91
N GLU A 71 -2.45 9.92 -0.32
CA GLU A 71 -2.48 8.78 0.59
C GLU A 71 -2.54 9.32 2.01
N ARG A 72 -3.48 8.81 2.82
CA ARG A 72 -3.70 9.23 4.20
C ARG A 72 -3.76 8.00 5.10
N VAL A 73 -3.22 8.13 6.31
CA VAL A 73 -3.41 7.12 7.37
C VAL A 73 -4.87 7.17 7.78
N GLN A 74 -5.59 6.07 7.56
CA GLN A 74 -6.96 5.94 8.03
C GLN A 74 -6.99 5.15 9.34
N LEU A 75 -7.10 5.85 10.47
CA LEU A 75 -7.37 5.25 11.77
C LEU A 75 -8.83 4.78 11.82
N ARG A 76 -9.09 3.56 11.35
CA ARG A 76 -10.41 2.92 11.55
C ARG A 76 -10.39 2.14 12.85
N GLU A 77 -11.47 2.24 13.61
CA GLU A 77 -11.73 1.32 14.72
C GLU A 77 -11.87 -0.11 14.18
N LEU A 78 -11.18 -1.05 14.83
CA LEU A 78 -11.33 -2.47 14.50
C LEU A 78 -12.68 -2.95 15.03
N VAL A 79 -13.43 -3.70 14.22
CA VAL A 79 -14.74 -4.25 14.58
C VAL A 79 -14.68 -5.77 14.49
N VAL A 80 -15.10 -6.45 15.56
CA VAL A 80 -15.18 -7.90 15.65
C VAL A 80 -16.61 -8.35 15.33
N VAL A 81 -16.74 -9.32 14.42
CA VAL A 81 -18.00 -10.04 14.19
C VAL A 81 -17.99 -11.29 15.07
N LYS A 82 -18.91 -11.39 16.03
CA LYS A 82 -19.07 -12.57 16.88
C LYS A 82 -19.73 -13.71 16.13
N SER A 83 -19.65 -14.92 16.66
CA SER A 83 -20.36 -16.11 16.14
C SER A 83 -21.87 -15.90 16.05
N SER A 84 -22.45 -15.05 16.91
CA SER A 84 -23.84 -14.62 16.86
C SER A 84 -24.16 -13.62 15.74
N GLY A 85 -23.19 -13.23 14.91
CA GLY A 85 -23.32 -12.21 13.87
C GLY A 85 -23.27 -10.76 14.38
N ARG A 86 -23.25 -10.56 15.70
CA ARG A 86 -23.14 -9.23 16.31
C ARG A 86 -21.79 -8.58 16.02
N LYS A 87 -21.82 -7.29 15.70
CA LYS A 87 -20.62 -6.45 15.54
C LYS A 87 -20.35 -5.69 16.83
N GLU A 88 -19.12 -5.73 17.30
CA GLU A 88 -18.65 -4.93 18.43
C GLU A 88 -17.29 -4.31 18.11
N VAL A 89 -17.01 -3.14 18.67
CA VAL A 89 -15.65 -2.57 18.60
C VAL A 89 -14.69 -3.53 19.29
N PHE A 90 -13.52 -3.71 18.67
CA PHE A 90 -12.44 -4.50 19.22
C PHE A 90 -11.96 -3.90 20.53
N ASP A 91 -12.13 -4.65 21.61
CA ASP A 91 -11.58 -4.35 22.93
C ASP A 91 -10.47 -5.37 23.22
N ARG A 92 -9.23 -4.87 23.27
CA ARG A 92 -8.04 -5.68 23.55
C ARG A 92 -8.12 -6.36 24.91
N ASP A 93 -8.59 -5.66 25.93
CA ASP A 93 -8.61 -6.18 27.31
C ASP A 93 -9.69 -7.25 27.46
N LYS A 94 -10.84 -7.07 26.79
CA LYS A 94 -11.86 -8.12 26.69
C LYS A 94 -11.32 -9.39 26.05
N LEU A 95 -10.55 -9.28 24.97
CA LEU A 95 -9.95 -10.44 24.32
C LEU A 95 -8.95 -11.13 25.26
N MET A 96 -8.03 -10.38 25.86
CA MET A 96 -7.03 -10.94 26.78
C MET A 96 -7.67 -11.69 27.95
N ARG A 97 -8.70 -11.12 28.59
CA ARG A 97 -9.47 -11.79 29.65
C ARG A 97 -10.08 -13.11 29.17
N SER A 98 -10.69 -13.12 27.98
CA SER A 98 -11.32 -14.33 27.44
C SER A 98 -10.32 -15.45 27.16
N VAL A 99 -9.12 -15.11 26.66
CA VAL A 99 -8.04 -16.07 26.42
C VAL A 99 -7.50 -16.62 27.73
N GLN A 100 -7.31 -15.77 28.74
CA GLN A 100 -6.81 -16.20 30.05
C GLN A 100 -7.76 -17.12 30.80
N ILE A 101 -9.08 -16.94 30.68
CA ILE A 101 -10.10 -17.81 31.29
C ILE A 101 -10.23 -19.15 30.54
N SER A 102 -9.78 -19.22 29.28
CA SER A 102 -9.87 -20.42 28.45
C SER A 102 -8.67 -21.38 28.57
N LEU A 103 -7.67 -21.02 29.39
CA LEU A 103 -6.50 -21.84 29.73
C LEU A 103 -6.71 -22.54 31.08
#